data_AF-A0AAD9BLR2-F1
#
_entry.id   AF-A0AAD9BLR2-F1
#
_cell.length_a   1.000
_cell.length_b   1.000
_cell.length_c   1.000
_cell.angle_alpha   90.00
_cell.angle_beta   90.00
_cell.angle_gamma   90.00
#
_symmetry.space_group_name_H-M   'P 1'
#
loop_
_entity.id
_entity.type
_entity.pdbx_description
1 polymer ?
#
loop_
_entity_poly.entity_id
_entity_poly.type
_entity_poly.pdbx_seq_one_letter_code
_entity_poly.pdbx_strand_id
1 'polypeptide(L)'
;MAFYLEEVMSCTRSLLLVVSGWVPRHVIGAVLVSLPAISVLSHLSCSVHLPLQVTMFLCCATILAIIQYCNFCQLSFWMRSVLATVTGVALLLLLYCPAHSGGNNSLPVHGLNISSSTVGTPGPAPPRQPLDLLVPEAVLAFFLLLLLVWFLNREFEVSYRLHYHGNLEADKHRFKIQTMRDQAEWLLGNIIPIHVADQLKVTQSYSKNHDSVGVIFASIVNFSEFYEESYEGGKECYRVLNELIGDFDELLRKPEFKSVEKIKTIGPPTWQHRG
;
A
#
# COMPACT_ATOMS: atom_id res chain seq x y z
N MET A 1 10.55 6.60 -5.30
CA MET A 1 11.30 7.39 -4.30
C MET A 1 10.65 8.75 -4.19
N ALA A 2 10.01 9.06 -3.07
CA ALA A 2 9.65 10.44 -2.76
C ALA A 2 10.92 11.10 -2.22
N PHE A 3 11.42 12.15 -2.89
CA PHE A 3 12.58 12.89 -2.44
C PHE A 3 12.28 13.50 -1.07
N TYR A 4 13.02 13.07 -0.05
CA TYR A 4 12.93 13.62 1.30
C TYR A 4 13.83 14.85 1.35
N LEU A 5 13.30 16.01 0.95
CA LEU A 5 13.97 17.29 1.14
C LEU A 5 13.80 17.70 2.61
N GLU A 6 14.83 17.50 3.43
CA GLU A 6 14.83 17.85 4.86
C GLU A 6 14.72 19.36 5.13
N GLU A 7 14.92 20.23 4.13
CA GLU A 7 14.90 21.70 4.28
C GLU A 7 13.53 22.38 4.05
N VAL A 8 12.47 21.60 3.92
CA VAL A 8 11.15 22.16 3.61
C VAL A 8 10.52 22.75 4.88
N MET A 9 10.27 24.07 4.89
CA MET A 9 9.65 24.79 6.02
C MET A 9 8.46 24.04 6.61
N SER A 10 8.26 24.11 7.93
CA SER A 10 7.13 23.47 8.64
C SER A 10 5.77 23.74 7.98
N CYS A 11 5.59 24.94 7.40
CA CYS A 11 4.42 25.32 6.62
C CYS A 11 4.17 24.41 5.41
N THR A 12 5.19 24.14 4.61
CA THR A 12 5.12 23.26 3.44
C THR A 12 4.94 21.79 3.81
N ARG A 13 5.47 21.33 4.95
CA ARG A 13 5.17 19.98 5.48
C ARG A 13 3.72 19.86 5.93
N SER A 14 3.19 20.90 6.58
CA SER A 14 1.78 20.97 6.96
C SER A 14 0.87 20.97 5.73
N LEU A 15 1.22 21.75 4.70
CA LEU A 15 0.50 21.80 3.43
C LEU A 15 0.56 20.45 2.69
N LEU A 16 1.71 19.76 2.72
CA LEU A 16 1.87 18.42 2.14
C LEU A 16 1.04 17.37 2.89
N LEU A 17 0.93 17.46 4.22
CA LEU A 17 0.06 16.58 5.01
C LEU A 17 -1.43 16.84 4.72
N VAL A 18 -1.83 18.10 4.58
CA VAL A 18 -3.18 18.49 4.17
C VAL A 18 -3.51 17.95 2.77
N VAL A 19 -2.59 18.07 1.82
CA VAL A 19 -2.74 17.56 0.44
C VAL A 19 -2.68 16.03 0.37
N SER A 20 -1.90 15.39 1.25
CA SER A 20 -1.74 13.92 1.35
C SER A 20 -2.95 13.21 1.97
N GLY A 21 -3.88 13.98 2.56
CA GLY A 21 -5.13 13.42 3.08
C GLY A 21 -5.88 12.58 2.04
N TRP A 22 -6.61 11.57 2.51
CA TRP A 22 -7.29 10.60 1.64
C TRP A 22 -8.27 11.27 0.67
N VAL A 23 -9.07 12.23 1.15
CA VAL A 23 -10.03 12.99 0.34
C VAL A 23 -9.36 13.95 -0.66
N PRO A 24 -8.44 14.86 -0.26
CA PRO A 24 -7.79 15.77 -1.20
C PRO A 24 -6.97 15.04 -2.26
N ARG A 25 -6.33 13.91 -1.91
CA ARG A 25 -5.67 13.03 -2.89
C ARG A 25 -6.64 12.49 -3.94
N HIS A 26 -7.88 12.17 -3.53
CA HIS A 26 -8.91 11.74 -4.47
C HIS A 26 -9.42 12.87 -5.37
N VAL A 27 -9.58 14.07 -4.82
CA VAL A 27 -10.03 15.23 -5.63
C VAL A 27 -8.97 15.62 -6.66
N ILE A 28 -7.72 15.75 -6.23
CA ILE A 28 -6.60 16.11 -7.11
C ILE A 28 -6.37 15.01 -8.16
N GLY A 29 -6.42 13.75 -7.76
CA GLY A 29 -6.33 12.62 -8.68
C GLY A 29 -7.45 12.62 -9.72
N ALA A 30 -8.69 12.90 -9.33
CA ALA A 30 -9.82 12.99 -10.26
C ALA A 30 -9.63 14.12 -11.29
N VAL A 31 -9.21 15.30 -10.84
CA VAL A 31 -8.91 16.44 -11.72
C VAL A 31 -7.83 16.07 -12.73
N LEU A 32 -6.67 15.59 -12.26
CA LEU A 32 -5.53 15.25 -13.13
C LEU A 32 -5.86 14.17 -14.16
N VAL A 33 -6.64 13.15 -13.77
CA VAL A 33 -7.05 12.06 -14.67
C VAL A 33 -8.06 12.55 -15.71
N SER A 34 -8.90 13.55 -15.39
CA SER A 34 -9.90 14.08 -16.32
C SER A 34 -9.37 15.08 -17.37
N LEU A 35 -8.20 15.69 -17.16
CA LEU A 35 -7.64 16.73 -18.04
C LEU A 35 -7.49 16.29 -19.51
N PRO A 36 -6.94 15.10 -19.83
CA PRO A 36 -6.82 14.66 -21.22
C PRO A 36 -8.18 14.43 -21.89
N ALA A 37 -9.15 13.90 -21.15
CA ALA A 37 -10.51 13.68 -21.66
C ALA A 37 -11.23 15.00 -21.97
N ILE A 38 -11.14 15.97 -21.06
CA ILE A 38 -11.72 17.31 -21.25
C ILE A 38 -11.10 18.00 -22.47
N SER A 39 -9.78 17.87 -22.67
CA SER A 39 -9.08 18.39 -23.84
C SER A 39 -9.63 17.79 -25.14
N VAL A 40 -9.83 16.47 -25.21
CA VAL A 40 -10.36 15.83 -26.42
C VAL A 40 -11.83 16.22 -26.66
N LEU A 41 -12.64 16.30 -25.60
CA LEU A 41 -14.06 16.70 -25.70
C LEU A 41 -14.26 18.16 -26.15
N SER A 42 -13.35 19.07 -25.78
CA SER A 42 -13.44 20.48 -26.20
C SER A 42 -13.19 20.64 -27.70
N HIS A 43 -12.23 19.88 -28.25
CA HIS A 43 -11.97 19.82 -29.68
C HIS A 43 -13.13 19.20 -30.48
N LEU A 44 -13.83 18.21 -29.91
CA LEU A 44 -14.98 17.56 -30.53
C LEU A 44 -16.22 18.47 -30.55
N SER A 45 -16.45 19.25 -29.50
CA SER A 45 -17.63 20.13 -29.37
C SER A 45 -17.57 21.37 -30.28
N CYS A 46 -16.36 21.84 -30.62
CA CYS A 46 -16.17 23.06 -31.41
C CYS A 46 -16.30 22.84 -32.93
N SER A 47 -16.26 21.58 -33.39
CA SER A 47 -16.20 21.26 -34.82
C SER A 47 -17.22 20.17 -35.16
N VAL A 48 -18.44 20.58 -35.53
CA VAL A 48 -19.57 19.66 -35.79
C VAL A 48 -19.57 19.12 -37.24
N HIS A 49 -18.67 19.59 -38.11
CA HIS A 49 -18.50 19.11 -39.50
C HIS A 49 -17.00 18.96 -39.82
N LEU A 50 -16.37 17.84 -39.43
CA LEU A 50 -14.99 17.52 -39.79
C LEU A 50 -14.91 16.40 -40.84
N PRO A 51 -13.84 16.37 -41.65
CA PRO A 51 -13.56 15.23 -42.52
C PRO A 51 -13.45 13.91 -41.74
N LEU A 52 -13.80 12.80 -42.39
CA LEU A 52 -13.90 11.46 -41.81
C LEU A 52 -12.59 11.01 -41.11
N GLN A 53 -11.44 11.40 -41.65
CA GLN A 53 -10.12 11.12 -41.09
C GLN A 53 -9.87 11.79 -39.73
N VAL A 54 -10.37 13.00 -39.54
CA VAL A 54 -10.22 13.73 -38.26
C VAL A 54 -11.18 13.15 -37.21
N THR A 55 -12.38 12.73 -37.61
CA THR A 55 -13.33 12.02 -36.72
C THR A 55 -12.74 10.71 -36.21
N MET A 56 -12.08 9.92 -37.06
CA MET A 56 -11.41 8.68 -36.64
C MET A 56 -10.24 8.93 -35.67
N PHE A 57 -9.44 9.98 -35.92
CA PHE A 57 -8.34 10.36 -35.02
C PHE A 57 -8.86 10.76 -33.63
N LEU A 58 -9.93 11.55 -33.54
CA LEU A 58 -10.52 11.95 -32.26
C LEU A 58 -11.18 10.77 -31.53
N CYS A 59 -11.80 9.81 -32.23
CA CYS A 59 -12.29 8.58 -31.61
C CYS A 59 -11.14 7.78 -30.97
N CYS A 60 -10.03 7.62 -31.68
CA CYS A 60 -8.85 6.91 -31.16
C CYS A 60 -8.23 7.64 -29.96
N ALA A 61 -8.10 8.97 -30.04
CA ALA A 61 -7.62 9.81 -28.93
C ALA A 61 -8.51 9.67 -27.69
N THR A 62 -9.82 9.50 -27.87
CA THR A 62 -10.70 9.34 -26.72
C THR A 62 -10.71 7.94 -26.13
N ILE A 63 -10.53 6.90 -26.95
CA ILE A 63 -10.30 5.54 -26.44
C ILE A 63 -9.06 5.52 -25.54
N LEU A 64 -7.97 6.20 -25.95
CA LEU A 64 -6.78 6.36 -25.12
C LEU A 64 -7.06 7.15 -23.83
N ALA A 65 -7.87 8.21 -23.91
CA ALA A 65 -8.29 8.95 -22.72
C ALA A 65 -9.13 8.08 -21.76
N ILE A 66 -9.98 7.20 -22.27
CA ILE A 66 -10.76 6.24 -21.48
C ILE A 66 -9.83 5.21 -20.80
N ILE A 67 -8.86 4.66 -21.52
CA ILE A 67 -7.86 3.73 -20.96
C ILE A 67 -7.01 4.40 -19.87
N GLN A 68 -6.70 5.69 -20.02
CA GLN A 68 -5.93 6.45 -19.03
C GLN A 68 -6.63 6.54 -17.66
N TYR A 69 -7.96 6.41 -17.58
CA TYR A 69 -8.66 6.34 -16.28
C TYR A 69 -8.28 5.11 -15.45
N CYS A 70 -7.71 4.06 -16.07
CA CYS A 70 -7.20 2.87 -15.38
C CYS A 70 -5.78 3.06 -14.81
N ASN A 71 -5.02 4.05 -15.26
CA ASN A 71 -3.58 4.18 -14.96
C ASN A 71 -3.31 4.61 -13.51
N PHE A 72 -4.04 5.61 -13.04
CA PHE A 72 -4.02 5.87 -11.61
C PHE A 72 -4.64 4.63 -10.95
N CYS A 73 -4.05 4.00 -9.93
CA CYS A 73 -4.63 2.86 -9.16
C CYS A 73 -5.01 3.23 -7.71
N GLN A 74 -4.72 4.46 -7.30
CA GLN A 74 -4.84 4.93 -5.91
C GLN A 74 -6.17 5.64 -5.55
N LEU A 75 -7.07 5.88 -6.50
CA LEU A 75 -8.40 6.47 -6.32
C LEU A 75 -9.44 5.37 -6.12
N SER A 76 -10.56 5.71 -5.48
CA SER A 76 -11.73 4.84 -5.37
C SER A 76 -12.24 4.37 -6.74
N PHE A 77 -12.53 3.07 -6.86
CA PHE A 77 -13.03 2.47 -8.10
C PHE A 77 -14.35 3.12 -8.55
N TRP A 78 -15.24 3.45 -7.61
CA TRP A 78 -16.53 4.09 -7.91
C TRP A 78 -16.33 5.41 -8.64
N MET A 79 -15.41 6.25 -8.18
CA MET A 79 -15.15 7.54 -8.80
C MET A 79 -14.60 7.39 -10.22
N ARG A 80 -13.73 6.41 -10.46
CA ARG A 80 -13.17 6.16 -11.79
C ARG A 80 -14.18 5.61 -12.76
N SER A 81 -14.93 4.61 -12.32
CA SER A 81 -15.97 4.00 -13.13
C SER A 81 -17.04 5.04 -13.48
N VAL A 82 -17.42 5.91 -12.54
CA VAL A 82 -18.33 7.02 -12.81
C VAL A 82 -17.71 8.04 -13.78
N LEU A 83 -16.46 8.47 -13.59
CA LEU A 83 -15.83 9.41 -14.52
C LEU A 83 -15.64 8.83 -15.93
N ALA A 84 -15.23 7.57 -16.05
CA ALA A 84 -15.07 6.88 -17.32
C ALA A 84 -16.42 6.69 -18.04
N THR A 85 -17.49 6.35 -17.31
CA THR A 85 -18.84 6.24 -17.87
C THR A 85 -19.39 7.60 -18.29
N VAL A 86 -19.21 8.66 -17.48
CA VAL A 86 -19.61 10.02 -17.86
C VAL A 86 -18.90 10.48 -19.13
N THR A 87 -17.58 10.30 -19.23
CA THR A 87 -16.80 10.63 -20.42
C THR A 87 -17.24 9.80 -21.64
N GLY A 88 -17.47 8.49 -21.47
CA GLY A 88 -17.93 7.61 -22.54
C GLY A 88 -19.34 7.94 -23.04
N VAL A 89 -20.28 8.22 -22.13
CA VAL A 89 -21.67 8.61 -22.46
C VAL A 89 -21.70 9.97 -23.15
N ALA A 90 -20.94 10.96 -22.66
CA ALA A 90 -20.84 12.27 -23.30
C ALA A 90 -20.40 12.16 -24.77
N LEU A 91 -19.50 11.21 -25.06
CA LEU A 91 -19.02 10.94 -26.41
C LEU A 91 -20.06 10.25 -27.29
N LEU A 92 -20.74 9.23 -26.76
CA LEU A 92 -21.84 8.56 -27.46
C LEU A 92 -22.94 9.56 -27.85
N LEU A 93 -23.29 10.49 -26.95
CA LEU A 93 -24.25 11.55 -27.21
C LEU A 93 -23.76 12.50 -28.32
N LEU A 94 -22.49 12.93 -28.26
CA LEU A 94 -21.89 13.79 -29.29
C LEU A 94 -21.80 13.11 -30.67
N LEU A 95 -21.60 11.79 -30.73
CA LEU A 95 -21.57 11.03 -31.99
C LEU A 95 -22.98 10.80 -32.57
N TYR A 96 -24.00 10.70 -31.72
CA TYR A 96 -25.39 10.46 -32.13
C TYR A 96 -26.13 11.72 -32.62
N CYS A 97 -25.85 12.89 -32.04
CA CYS A 97 -26.51 14.16 -32.39
C CYS A 97 -26.40 14.56 -33.88
N PRO A 98 -25.24 14.46 -34.56
CA PRO A 98 -25.11 14.79 -35.98
C PRO A 98 -25.85 13.79 -36.89
N ALA A 99 -25.89 12.51 -36.50
CA ALA A 99 -26.53 11.45 -37.27
C ALA A 99 -28.06 11.61 -37.31
N HIS A 100 -28.68 12.10 -36.23
CA HIS A 100 -30.13 12.30 -36.17
C HIS A 100 -30.58 13.67 -36.73
N SER A 101 -29.72 14.70 -36.71
CA SER A 101 -30.06 16.03 -37.24
C SER A 101 -30.14 16.05 -38.78
N GLY A 102 -29.43 15.14 -39.45
CA GLY A 102 -29.52 14.93 -40.91
C GLY A 102 -30.86 14.37 -41.40
N GLY A 103 -31.74 13.90 -40.50
CA GLY A 103 -33.03 13.30 -40.83
C GLY A 103 -34.26 14.23 -40.68
N ASN A 104 -34.15 15.36 -39.97
CA ASN A 104 -35.33 16.13 -39.55
C ASN A 104 -35.48 17.55 -40.13
N ASN A 105 -34.57 18.00 -41.00
CA ASN A 105 -34.68 19.34 -41.60
C ASN A 105 -34.87 19.29 -43.13
N SER A 106 -35.94 18.65 -43.61
CA SER A 106 -36.52 18.96 -44.93
C SER A 106 -37.57 20.07 -44.76
N LEU A 107 -37.11 21.32 -44.79
CA LEU A 107 -37.97 22.50 -44.88
C LEU A 107 -38.50 22.60 -46.33
N PRO A 108 -39.81 22.50 -46.62
CA PRO A 108 -40.30 22.74 -47.97
C PRO A 108 -40.47 24.26 -48.14
N VAL A 109 -39.48 24.91 -48.76
CA VAL A 109 -39.67 26.28 -49.25
C VAL A 109 -40.54 26.19 -50.49
N HIS A 110 -41.82 26.55 -50.33
CA HIS A 110 -42.78 26.78 -51.39
C HIS A 110 -42.21 27.77 -52.43
N GLY A 111 -42.07 27.33 -53.68
CA GLY A 111 -41.75 28.19 -54.83
C GLY A 111 -42.18 27.50 -56.12
N LEU A 112 -43.26 27.99 -56.73
CA LEU A 112 -43.81 27.54 -58.01
C LEU A 112 -42.76 27.50 -59.14
N ASN A 113 -42.72 26.41 -59.91
CA ASN A 113 -42.84 26.52 -61.38
C ASN A 113 -43.31 25.21 -62.01
N ILE A 114 -44.27 25.32 -62.92
CA ILE A 114 -44.95 24.25 -63.67
C ILE A 114 -44.12 23.90 -64.91
N SER A 115 -43.94 22.61 -65.24
CA SER A 115 -44.10 22.02 -66.61
C SER A 115 -43.67 20.54 -66.71
N SER A 116 -44.56 19.75 -67.32
CA SER A 116 -44.36 18.52 -68.14
C SER A 116 -43.80 17.22 -67.54
N SER A 117 -44.75 16.30 -67.30
CA SER A 117 -44.76 14.85 -67.56
C SER A 117 -43.53 14.16 -68.20
N THR A 118 -43.04 13.09 -67.55
CA THR A 118 -42.95 11.72 -68.12
C THR A 118 -42.81 10.66 -67.01
N VAL A 119 -43.44 9.52 -67.27
CA VAL A 119 -43.45 8.27 -66.48
C VAL A 119 -42.18 7.45 -66.75
N GLY A 120 -41.60 6.82 -65.73
CA GLY A 120 -40.83 5.57 -65.90
C GLY A 120 -39.61 5.36 -64.98
N THR A 121 -39.62 4.21 -64.31
CA THR A 121 -38.52 3.44 -63.65
C THR A 121 -38.10 3.76 -62.20
N PRO A 122 -38.04 2.75 -61.29
CA PRO A 122 -37.41 2.87 -59.99
C PRO A 122 -35.89 2.76 -60.16
N GLY A 123 -35.21 3.91 -60.15
CA GLY A 123 -33.74 3.97 -60.08
C GLY A 123 -33.19 3.44 -58.74
N PRO A 124 -31.94 2.96 -58.72
CA PRO A 124 -31.40 2.16 -57.63
C PRO A 124 -31.34 2.94 -56.32
N ALA A 125 -31.57 2.24 -55.20
CA ALA A 125 -31.51 2.78 -53.85
C ALA A 125 -30.24 3.62 -53.64
N PRO A 126 -30.33 4.76 -52.89
CA PRO A 126 -29.18 5.63 -52.68
C PRO A 126 -28.01 4.83 -52.05
N PRO A 127 -26.75 5.15 -52.38
CA PRO A 127 -25.60 4.46 -51.82
C PRO A 127 -25.65 4.61 -50.30
N ARG A 128 -25.77 3.48 -49.59
CA ARG A 128 -25.72 3.43 -48.13
C ARG A 128 -24.46 4.16 -47.66
N GLN A 129 -24.64 5.26 -46.95
CA GLN A 129 -23.51 6.07 -46.50
C GLN A 129 -22.67 5.19 -45.55
N PRO A 130 -21.34 5.13 -45.72
CA PRO A 130 -20.45 4.29 -44.89
C PRO A 130 -20.52 4.64 -43.39
N LEU A 131 -21.09 5.80 -43.04
CA LEU A 131 -21.35 6.22 -41.66
C LEU A 131 -22.43 5.37 -40.97
N ASP A 132 -23.49 4.92 -41.65
CA ASP A 132 -24.61 4.21 -41.01
C ASP A 132 -24.24 2.83 -40.48
N LEU A 133 -23.24 2.18 -41.10
CA LEU A 133 -22.71 0.89 -40.63
C LEU A 133 -21.62 1.07 -39.56
N LEU A 134 -20.92 2.21 -39.55
CA LEU A 134 -19.81 2.49 -38.63
C LEU A 134 -20.30 2.88 -37.22
N VAL A 135 -21.47 3.53 -37.12
CA VAL A 135 -22.07 3.93 -35.84
C VAL A 135 -22.38 2.73 -34.92
N PRO A 136 -23.08 1.65 -35.35
CA PRO A 136 -23.37 0.52 -34.46
C PRO A 136 -22.10 -0.25 -34.02
N GLU A 137 -21.12 -0.39 -34.92
CA GLU A 137 -19.81 -1.00 -34.60
C GLU A 137 -19.05 -0.17 -33.56
N ALA A 138 -19.06 1.16 -33.70
CA ALA A 138 -18.46 2.06 -32.71
C ALA A 138 -19.17 1.97 -31.36
N VAL A 139 -20.51 1.95 -31.33
CA VAL A 139 -21.29 1.79 -30.09
C VAL A 139 -20.97 0.47 -29.38
N LEU A 140 -20.87 -0.63 -30.12
CA LEU A 140 -20.50 -1.93 -29.56
C LEU A 140 -19.08 -1.93 -29.00
N ALA A 141 -18.11 -1.35 -29.72
CA ALA A 141 -16.73 -1.21 -29.26
C ALA A 141 -16.63 -0.35 -27.99
N PHE A 142 -17.35 0.77 -27.92
CA PHE A 142 -17.41 1.62 -26.72
C PHE A 142 -18.06 0.90 -25.53
N PHE A 143 -19.12 0.14 -25.76
CA PHE A 143 -19.76 -0.66 -24.71
C PHE A 143 -18.79 -1.70 -24.13
N LEU A 144 -18.10 -2.46 -24.99
CA LEU A 144 -17.10 -3.44 -24.57
C LEU A 144 -15.91 -2.77 -23.85
N LEU A 145 -15.46 -1.62 -24.32
CA LEU A 145 -14.41 -0.84 -23.67
C LEU A 145 -14.80 -0.40 -22.25
N LEU A 146 -16.03 0.12 -22.08
CA LEU A 146 -16.53 0.52 -20.75
C LEU A 146 -16.66 -0.67 -19.81
N LEU A 147 -17.13 -1.82 -20.29
CA LEU A 147 -17.22 -3.05 -19.51
C LEU A 147 -15.82 -3.50 -19.07
N LEU A 148 -14.84 -3.50 -19.98
CA LEU A 148 -13.44 -3.84 -19.67
C LEU A 148 -12.85 -2.91 -18.62
N VAL A 149 -13.05 -1.60 -18.75
CA VAL A 149 -12.57 -0.60 -17.78
C VAL A 149 -13.22 -0.82 -16.41
N TRP A 150 -14.51 -1.11 -16.37
CA TRP A 150 -15.22 -1.40 -15.12
C TRP A 150 -14.67 -2.66 -14.43
N PHE A 151 -14.42 -3.71 -15.21
CA PHE A 151 -13.84 -4.96 -14.73
C PHE A 151 -12.40 -4.75 -14.21
N LEU A 152 -11.52 -4.11 -14.99
CA LEU A 152 -10.14 -3.84 -14.60
C LEU A 152 -10.05 -2.96 -13.35
N ASN A 153 -10.86 -1.90 -13.26
CA ASN A 153 -10.91 -1.04 -12.08
C ASN A 153 -11.34 -1.82 -10.83
N ARG A 154 -12.26 -2.78 -10.98
CA ARG A 154 -12.70 -3.65 -9.89
C ARG A 154 -11.62 -4.62 -9.47
N GLU A 155 -10.96 -5.27 -10.42
CA GLU A 155 -9.86 -6.22 -10.16
C GLU A 155 -8.69 -5.53 -9.46
N PHE A 156 -8.27 -4.36 -9.94
CA PHE A 156 -7.19 -3.60 -9.32
C PHE A 156 -7.51 -3.17 -7.88
N GLU A 157 -8.74 -2.76 -7.59
CA GLU A 157 -9.12 -2.40 -6.21
C GLU A 157 -9.06 -3.61 -5.27
N VAL A 158 -9.58 -4.77 -5.71
CA VAL A 158 -9.55 -6.00 -4.93
C VAL A 158 -8.11 -6.44 -4.68
N SER A 159 -7.28 -6.44 -5.72
CA SER A 159 -5.85 -6.74 -5.64
C SER A 159 -5.12 -5.81 -4.67
N TYR A 160 -5.40 -4.51 -4.73
CA TYR A 160 -4.81 -3.52 -3.82
C TYR A 160 -5.21 -3.76 -2.36
N ARG A 161 -6.50 -4.02 -2.08
CA ARG A 161 -6.98 -4.33 -0.72
C ARG A 161 -6.38 -5.61 -0.18
N LEU A 162 -6.28 -6.64 -1.01
CA LEU A 162 -5.68 -7.91 -0.64
C LEU A 162 -4.19 -7.73 -0.33
N HIS A 163 -3.46 -7.01 -1.19
CA HIS A 163 -2.04 -6.72 -0.98
C HIS A 163 -1.82 -5.92 0.32
N TYR A 164 -2.66 -4.92 0.58
CA TYR A 164 -2.59 -4.16 1.84
C TYR A 164 -2.83 -5.06 3.05
N HIS A 165 -3.87 -5.91 3.02
CA HIS A 165 -4.15 -6.83 4.12
C HIS A 165 -3.00 -7.81 4.34
N GLY A 166 -2.47 -8.40 3.26
CA GLY A 166 -1.33 -9.32 3.32
C GLY A 166 -0.07 -8.67 3.89
N ASN A 167 0.23 -7.43 3.51
CA ASN A 167 1.37 -6.69 4.08
C ASN A 167 1.18 -6.42 5.58
N LEU A 168 -0.02 -5.98 5.98
CA LEU A 168 -0.31 -5.74 7.41
C LEU A 168 -0.20 -7.00 8.25
N GLU A 169 -0.68 -8.13 7.74
CA GLU A 169 -0.58 -9.41 8.43
C GLU A 169 0.88 -9.87 8.51
N ALA A 170 1.62 -9.79 7.40
CA ALA A 170 3.05 -10.10 7.37
C ALA A 170 3.86 -9.26 8.36
N ASP A 171 3.58 -7.96 8.48
CA ASP A 171 4.27 -7.07 9.41
C ASP A 171 3.98 -7.43 10.87
N LYS A 172 2.74 -7.79 11.21
CA LYS A 172 2.40 -8.28 12.56
C LYS A 172 3.15 -9.57 12.90
N HIS A 173 3.22 -10.50 11.95
CA HIS A 173 3.98 -11.74 12.13
C HIS A 173 5.47 -11.49 12.28
N ARG A 174 6.04 -10.59 11.47
CA ARG A 174 7.44 -10.17 11.58
C ARG A 174 7.74 -9.58 12.96
N PHE A 175 6.90 -8.67 13.45
CA PHE A 175 7.05 -8.09 14.78
C PHE A 175 7.02 -9.15 15.88
N LYS A 176 6.03 -10.06 15.85
CA LYS A 176 5.92 -11.14 16.84
C LYS A 176 7.14 -12.06 16.83
N ILE A 177 7.63 -12.45 15.65
CA ILE A 177 8.83 -13.27 15.53
C ILE A 177 10.04 -12.54 16.11
N GLN A 178 10.20 -11.25 15.81
CA GLN A 178 11.31 -10.46 16.34
C GLN A 178 11.27 -10.44 17.89
N THR A 179 10.13 -10.12 18.49
CA THR A 179 9.99 -10.10 19.96
C THR A 179 10.29 -11.46 20.60
N MET A 180 9.82 -12.56 20.01
CA MET A 180 10.12 -13.90 20.52
C MET A 180 11.61 -14.25 20.40
N ARG A 181 12.26 -13.83 19.31
CA ARG A 181 13.71 -14.02 19.14
C ARG A 181 14.48 -13.22 20.18
N ASP A 182 14.15 -11.94 20.36
CA ASP A 182 14.80 -11.08 21.35
C ASP A 182 14.64 -11.64 22.77
N GLN A 183 13.45 -12.15 23.12
CA GLN A 183 13.22 -12.79 24.41
C GLN A 183 14.04 -14.07 24.57
N ALA A 184 14.14 -14.91 23.53
CA ALA A 184 14.94 -16.12 23.57
C ALA A 184 16.45 -15.82 23.69
N GLU A 185 16.95 -14.82 22.97
CA GLU A 185 18.34 -14.37 23.06
C GLU A 185 18.66 -13.78 24.43
N TRP A 186 17.73 -13.00 25.01
CA TRP A 186 17.86 -12.50 26.38
C TRP A 186 17.92 -13.63 27.41
N LEU A 187 17.04 -14.64 27.30
CA LEU A 187 17.05 -15.81 28.17
C LEU A 187 18.35 -16.62 28.02
N LEU A 188 18.83 -16.79 26.79
CA LEU A 188 20.07 -17.52 26.51
C LEU A 188 21.29 -16.81 27.12
N GLY A 189 21.36 -15.47 26.97
CA GLY A 189 22.43 -14.65 27.54
C GLY A 189 22.45 -14.63 29.07
N ASN A 190 21.34 -14.93 29.74
CA ASN A 190 21.29 -15.09 31.19
C ASN A 190 21.86 -16.43 31.68
N ILE A 191 21.92 -17.47 30.84
CA ILE A 191 22.35 -18.82 31.22
C ILE A 191 23.79 -19.10 30.76
N ILE A 192 24.15 -18.67 29.54
CA ILE A 192 25.40 -19.03 28.89
C ILE A 192 26.07 -17.75 28.34
N PRO A 193 27.40 -17.60 28.51
CA PRO A 193 28.16 -16.53 27.88
C PRO A 193 28.00 -16.51 26.36
N ILE A 194 27.96 -15.31 25.76
CA ILE A 194 27.75 -15.12 24.31
C ILE A 194 28.77 -15.91 23.47
N HIS A 195 30.04 -15.89 23.89
CA HIS A 195 31.13 -16.57 23.17
C HIS A 195 31.03 -18.11 23.21
N VAL A 196 30.44 -18.67 24.27
CA VAL A 196 30.17 -20.12 24.39
C VAL A 196 28.95 -20.48 23.57
N ALA A 197 27.90 -19.65 23.60
CA ALA A 197 26.68 -19.85 22.82
C ALA A 197 26.96 -19.92 21.30
N ASP A 198 27.84 -19.07 20.78
CA ASP A 198 28.21 -19.08 19.35
C ASP A 198 28.96 -20.34 18.93
N GLN A 199 29.79 -20.91 19.81
CA GLN A 199 30.47 -22.18 19.53
C GLN A 199 29.50 -23.36 19.62
N LEU A 200 28.60 -23.35 20.63
CA LEU A 200 27.58 -24.39 20.81
C LEU A 200 26.53 -24.43 19.68
N LYS A 201 26.36 -23.33 18.92
CA LYS A 201 25.55 -23.34 17.69
C LYS A 201 26.10 -24.29 16.62
N VAL A 202 27.42 -24.51 16.60
CA VAL A 202 28.12 -25.31 15.57
C VAL A 202 28.53 -26.68 16.12
N THR A 203 28.94 -26.75 17.39
CA THR A 203 29.41 -27.99 18.03
C THR A 203 28.54 -28.36 19.22
N GLN A 204 28.28 -29.66 19.42
CA GLN A 204 27.46 -30.13 20.55
C GLN A 204 28.12 -29.91 21.92
N SER A 205 29.45 -29.75 21.96
CA SER A 205 30.21 -29.52 23.19
C SER A 205 31.19 -28.37 23.03
N TYR A 206 31.52 -27.73 24.16
CA TYR A 206 32.49 -26.65 24.25
C TYR A 206 33.52 -26.99 25.33
N SER A 207 34.81 -26.90 24.98
CA SER A 207 35.92 -27.00 25.93
C SER A 207 37.05 -26.10 25.44
N LYS A 208 37.51 -25.19 26.30
CA LYS A 208 38.56 -24.23 25.98
C LYS A 208 39.53 -24.12 27.15
N ASN A 209 40.83 -24.22 26.84
CA ASN A 209 41.88 -23.96 27.82
C ASN A 209 42.19 -22.44 27.89
N HIS A 210 42.45 -21.93 29.09
CA HIS A 210 42.75 -20.52 29.33
C HIS A 210 44.04 -20.40 30.17
N ASP A 211 45.07 -19.76 29.62
CA ASP A 211 46.41 -19.75 30.23
C ASP A 211 46.60 -18.69 31.33
N SER A 212 45.71 -17.68 31.42
CA SER A 212 45.82 -16.57 32.39
C SER A 212 44.45 -16.01 32.76
N VAL A 213 43.91 -16.45 33.89
CA VAL A 213 42.58 -16.05 34.39
C VAL A 213 42.68 -15.62 35.85
N GLY A 214 42.04 -14.50 36.20
CA GLY A 214 41.85 -14.08 37.60
C GLY A 214 40.48 -14.52 38.11
N VAL A 215 40.42 -15.12 39.29
CA VAL A 215 39.17 -15.53 39.96
C VAL A 215 39.09 -14.85 41.32
N ILE A 216 37.96 -14.22 41.61
CA ILE A 216 37.70 -13.55 42.90
C ILE A 216 36.54 -14.26 43.59
N PHE A 217 36.70 -14.50 44.89
CA PHE A 217 35.65 -15.00 45.75
C PHE A 217 35.18 -13.88 46.68
N ALA A 218 33.86 -13.68 46.76
CA ALA A 218 33.21 -12.80 47.72
C ALA A 218 32.26 -13.64 48.57
N SER A 219 32.27 -13.43 49.88
CA SER A 219 31.41 -14.14 50.83
C SER A 219 30.82 -13.15 51.82
N ILE A 220 29.53 -13.32 52.14
CA ILE A 220 28.84 -12.53 53.16
C ILE A 220 29.10 -13.20 54.51
N VAL A 221 29.77 -12.49 55.40
CA VAL A 221 30.06 -12.97 56.77
C VAL A 221 28.82 -12.76 57.65
N ASN A 222 28.61 -13.63 58.64
CA ASN A 222 27.51 -13.55 59.64
C ASN A 222 26.08 -13.62 59.10
N PHE A 223 25.86 -14.02 57.83
CA PHE A 223 24.50 -14.18 57.31
C PHE A 223 23.67 -15.21 58.10
N SER A 224 24.30 -16.22 58.68
CA SER A 224 23.65 -17.24 59.52
C SER A 224 23.15 -16.72 60.87
N GLU A 225 23.80 -15.69 61.43
CA GLU A 225 23.39 -15.06 62.70
C GLU A 225 22.29 -14.03 62.46
N PHE A 226 22.30 -13.40 61.28
CA PHE A 226 21.24 -12.51 60.83
C PHE A 226 19.96 -13.25 60.37
N TYR A 227 20.06 -14.53 60.06
CA TYR A 227 18.92 -15.33 59.60
C TYR A 227 18.05 -15.80 60.76
N GLU A 228 16.79 -15.35 60.79
CA GLU A 228 15.79 -15.78 61.77
C GLU A 228 14.58 -16.44 61.07
N GLU A 229 14.47 -17.77 61.17
CA GLU A 229 13.37 -18.53 60.54
C GLU A 229 12.03 -18.35 61.27
N SER A 230 12.08 -17.95 62.55
CA SER A 230 10.93 -17.65 63.41
C SER A 230 10.07 -16.49 62.90
N TYR A 231 10.66 -15.54 62.17
CA TYR A 231 9.98 -14.35 61.65
C TYR A 231 9.61 -14.55 60.17
N GLU A 232 8.30 -14.60 59.87
CA GLU A 232 7.76 -14.77 58.50
C GLU A 232 8.38 -15.92 57.68
N GLY A 233 8.88 -16.96 58.36
CA GLY A 233 9.55 -18.10 57.71
C GLY A 233 10.89 -17.74 57.06
N GLY A 234 11.58 -16.70 57.55
CA GLY A 234 12.89 -16.26 57.05
C GLY A 234 12.86 -15.57 55.67
N LYS A 235 11.67 -15.30 55.11
CA LYS A 235 11.51 -14.73 53.76
C LYS A 235 12.10 -13.34 53.62
N GLU A 236 11.98 -12.50 54.65
CA GLU A 236 12.50 -11.14 54.63
C GLU A 236 14.04 -11.11 54.56
N CYS A 237 14.73 -12.05 55.21
CA CYS A 237 16.18 -12.20 55.07
C CYS A 237 16.59 -12.53 53.62
N TYR A 238 15.84 -13.40 52.93
CA TYR A 238 16.08 -13.70 51.51
C TYR A 238 15.73 -12.53 50.59
N ARG A 239 14.73 -11.70 50.93
CA ARG A 239 14.42 -10.48 50.17
C ARG A 239 15.58 -9.50 50.19
N VAL A 240 16.15 -9.22 51.38
CA VAL A 240 17.33 -8.36 51.53
C VAL A 240 18.54 -8.95 50.79
N LEU A 241 18.73 -10.28 50.86
CA LEU A 241 19.81 -10.94 50.12
C LEU A 241 19.62 -10.80 48.60
N ASN A 242 18.40 -10.93 48.09
CA ASN A 242 18.10 -10.80 46.66
C ASN A 242 18.31 -9.36 46.17
N GLU A 243 17.98 -8.36 46.99
CA GLU A 243 18.27 -6.95 46.72
C GLU A 243 19.78 -6.69 46.66
N LEU A 244 20.55 -7.18 47.63
CA LEU A 244 22.00 -7.07 47.64
C LEU A 244 22.65 -7.75 46.41
N ILE A 245 22.19 -8.95 46.04
CA ILE A 245 22.66 -9.62 44.82
C ILE A 245 22.27 -8.82 43.57
N GLY A 246 21.08 -8.21 43.56
CA GLY A 246 20.61 -7.31 42.51
C GLY A 246 21.55 -6.11 42.31
N ASP A 247 22.00 -5.48 43.39
CA ASP A 247 22.96 -4.37 43.34
C ASP A 247 24.30 -4.80 42.74
N PHE A 248 24.82 -5.98 43.10
CA PHE A 248 26.01 -6.55 42.47
C PHE A 248 25.81 -6.81 40.97
N ASP A 249 24.65 -7.34 40.58
CA ASP A 249 24.34 -7.59 39.18
C ASP A 249 24.19 -6.29 38.37
N GLU A 250 23.68 -5.21 38.98
CA GLU A 250 23.64 -3.88 38.35
C GLU A 250 25.03 -3.27 38.18
N LEU A 251 25.90 -3.41 39.19
CA LEU A 251 27.30 -2.98 39.09
C LEU A 251 28.02 -3.68 37.92
N LEU A 252 27.79 -4.98 37.74
CA LEU A 252 28.38 -5.76 36.63
C LEU A 252 27.85 -5.36 35.25
N ARG A 253 26.66 -4.74 35.14
CA ARG A 253 26.13 -4.23 33.86
C ARG A 253 26.78 -2.92 33.41
N LYS A 254 27.50 -2.22 34.27
CA LYS A 254 28.18 -0.97 33.89
C LYS A 254 29.23 -1.25 32.81
N PRO A 255 29.42 -0.34 31.84
CA PRO A 255 30.33 -0.57 30.71
C PRO A 255 31.78 -0.81 31.14
N GLU A 256 32.18 -0.26 32.29
CA GLU A 256 33.51 -0.43 32.90
C GLU A 256 33.80 -1.88 33.32
N PHE A 257 32.77 -2.67 33.68
CA PHE A 257 32.90 -4.05 34.16
C PHE A 257 32.48 -5.10 33.14
N LYS A 258 32.32 -4.73 31.86
CA LYS A 258 31.88 -5.64 30.78
C LYS A 258 32.79 -6.86 30.57
N SER A 259 34.05 -6.79 31.02
CA SER A 259 35.03 -7.88 30.95
C SER A 259 34.98 -8.85 32.15
N VAL A 260 34.20 -8.54 33.19
CA VAL A 260 34.05 -9.39 34.37
C VAL A 260 32.82 -10.28 34.19
N GLU A 261 33.02 -11.60 34.30
CA GLU A 261 31.96 -12.58 34.09
C GLU A 261 31.59 -13.27 35.41
N LYS A 262 30.31 -13.20 35.78
CA LYS A 262 29.76 -13.89 36.96
C LYS A 262 29.56 -15.37 36.62
N ILE A 263 30.15 -16.26 37.41
CA ILE A 263 30.06 -17.71 37.19
C ILE A 263 28.79 -18.30 37.85
N LYS A 264 28.62 -18.10 39.17
CA LYS A 264 27.43 -18.52 39.92
C LYS A 264 27.43 -17.92 41.31
N THR A 265 26.24 -17.79 41.88
CA THR A 265 26.06 -17.61 43.33
C THR A 265 25.92 -19.00 43.96
N ILE A 266 26.72 -19.29 44.99
CA ILE A 266 26.67 -20.56 45.72
C ILE A 266 26.21 -20.24 47.13
N GLY A 267 25.16 -20.91 47.61
CA GLY A 267 24.78 -20.85 49.02
C GLY A 267 25.87 -21.47 49.91
N PRO A 268 25.90 -21.17 51.22
CA PRO A 268 26.87 -21.80 52.11
C PRO A 268 26.84 -23.34 52.01
N PRO A 269 27.98 -24.04 52.16
CA PRO A 269 28.05 -25.49 52.00
C PRO A 269 27.11 -26.29 52.94
N THR A 270 26.67 -25.70 54.05
CA THR A 270 25.65 -26.27 54.95
C THR A 270 24.27 -26.44 54.30
N TRP A 271 23.99 -25.75 53.19
CA TRP A 271 22.72 -25.83 52.46
C TRP A 271 22.71 -26.90 51.36
N GLN A 272 23.86 -27.44 50.95
CA GLN A 272 23.95 -28.46 49.90
C GLN A 272 23.64 -29.89 50.39
N HIS A 273 23.62 -30.12 51.71
CA HIS A 273 23.36 -31.43 52.32
C HIS A 273 21.93 -31.61 52.88
N ARG A 274 21.03 -30.64 52.70
CA ARG A 274 19.61 -30.75 53.10
C ARG A 274 18.65 -30.60 51.91
N GLY A 275 18.95 -31.26 50.80
CA GLY A 275 18.04 -31.44 49.65
C GLY A 275 17.74 -32.91 49.44
#